data_AF-A0A176S1G3-F1
#
_entry.id   AF-A0A176S1G3-F1
#
_cell.length_a   1.000
_cell.length_b   1.000
_cell.length_c   1.000
_cell.angle_alpha   90.00
_cell.angle_beta   90.00
_cell.angle_gamma   90.00
#
_symmetry.space_group_name_H-M   'P 1'
#
loop_
_entity.id
_entity.type
_entity.pdbx_description
1 polymer ?
#
loop_
_entity_poly.entity_id
_entity_poly.type
_entity_poly.pdbx_seq_one_letter_code
_entity_poly.pdbx_strand_id
1 'polypeptide(L)'
;MAGAAGDKWSLGFVAETERQVVKHLEGHLQRLPAQDLKSRAILEQMKEDEAHHATVAIKAGGVPLPKPVRWLMGGMAKVMTQTAFWI
;
A
#
# COMPACT_ATOMS: atom_id res chain seq x y z
N MET A 1 1.71 -20.55 -22.36
CA MET A 1 2.57 -20.12 -21.23
C MET A 1 2.50 -18.60 -21.06
N ALA A 2 1.40 -18.09 -20.52
CA ALA A 2 1.20 -16.66 -20.25
C ALA A 2 0.72 -16.37 -18.81
N GLY A 3 0.11 -17.36 -18.15
CA GLY A 3 -0.42 -17.22 -16.78
C GLY A 3 0.67 -17.07 -15.72
N ALA A 4 1.60 -18.03 -15.59
CA ALA A 4 2.53 -18.05 -14.47
C ALA A 4 3.51 -16.86 -14.36
N ALA A 5 3.82 -16.18 -15.46
CA ALA A 5 4.63 -14.96 -15.45
C ALA A 5 3.76 -13.73 -15.11
N GLY A 6 2.52 -13.68 -15.61
CA GLY A 6 1.54 -12.66 -15.26
C GLY A 6 1.14 -12.72 -13.78
N ASP A 7 1.00 -13.92 -13.22
CA ASP A 7 0.62 -14.13 -11.82
C ASP A 7 1.68 -13.57 -10.86
N LYS A 8 2.97 -13.74 -11.17
CA LYS A 8 4.08 -13.17 -10.37
C LYS A 8 4.09 -11.65 -10.40
N TRP A 9 3.77 -11.05 -11.55
CA TRP A 9 3.69 -9.58 -11.68
C TRP A 9 2.45 -9.02 -11.02
N SER A 10 1.31 -9.73 -11.11
CA SER A 10 0.07 -9.40 -10.41
C SER A 10 0.27 -9.41 -8.89
N LEU A 11 0.87 -10.48 -8.35
CA LEU A 11 1.24 -10.56 -6.93
C LEU A 11 2.25 -9.47 -6.53
N GLY A 12 3.19 -9.14 -7.41
CA GLY A 12 4.12 -8.02 -7.23
C GLY A 12 3.43 -6.66 -7.16
N PHE A 13 2.38 -6.48 -7.97
CA PHE A 13 1.54 -5.28 -7.98
C PHE A 13 0.71 -5.15 -6.71
N VAL A 14 0.10 -6.25 -6.24
CA VAL A 14 -0.59 -6.28 -4.95
C VAL A 14 0.39 -5.89 -3.84
N ALA A 15 1.54 -6.54 -3.76
CA ALA A 15 2.55 -6.25 -2.75
C ALA A 15 3.02 -4.78 -2.74
N GLU A 16 3.13 -4.16 -3.92
CA GLU A 16 3.50 -2.74 -4.04
C GLU A 16 2.35 -1.80 -3.64
N THR A 17 1.11 -2.17 -3.99
CA THR A 17 -0.09 -1.42 -3.60
C THR A 17 -0.22 -1.43 -2.09
N GLU A 18 -0.11 -2.60 -1.45
CA GLU A 18 -0.16 -2.72 0.02
C GLU A 18 0.94 -1.90 0.70
N ARG A 19 2.16 -1.87 0.14
CA ARG A 19 3.23 -1.00 0.64
C ARG A 19 2.88 0.49 0.55
N GLN A 20 2.20 0.91 -0.51
CA GLN A 20 1.74 2.29 -0.63
C GLN A 20 0.60 2.60 0.32
N VAL A 21 -0.29 1.65 0.59
CA VAL A 21 -1.35 1.76 1.61
C VAL A 21 -0.73 1.92 3.00
N VAL A 22 0.24 1.09 3.38
CA VAL A 22 0.96 1.22 4.66
C VAL A 22 1.57 2.63 4.82
N LYS A 23 2.26 3.12 3.77
CA LYS A 23 2.84 4.47 3.78
C LYS A 23 1.77 5.56 3.88
N HIS A 24 0.61 5.35 3.26
CA HIS A 24 -0.53 6.24 3.34
C HIS A 24 -1.13 6.27 4.75
N LEU A 25 -1.30 5.10 5.37
CA LEU A 25 -1.77 4.94 6.76
C LEU A 25 -0.82 5.61 7.75
N GLU A 26 0.50 5.51 7.57
CA GLU A 26 1.48 6.26 8.39
C GLU A 26 1.27 7.78 8.28
N GLY A 27 1.04 8.29 7.07
CA GLY A 27 0.71 9.69 6.87
C GLY A 27 -0.62 10.10 7.53
N HIS A 28 -1.61 9.21 7.55
CA HIS A 28 -2.89 9.43 8.23
C HIS A 28 -2.72 9.42 9.75
N LEU A 29 -1.97 8.47 10.31
CA LEU A 29 -1.64 8.38 11.73
C LEU A 29 -0.94 9.64 12.24
N GLN A 30 -0.04 10.25 11.45
CA GLN A 30 0.62 11.51 11.81
C GLN A 30 -0.31 12.73 11.83
N ARG A 31 -1.40 12.69 11.06
CA ARG A 31 -2.38 13.79 10.94
C ARG A 31 -3.56 13.62 11.88
N LEU A 32 -3.79 12.41 12.38
CA LEU A 32 -4.89 12.09 13.25
C LEU A 32 -4.74 12.83 14.59
N PRO A 33 -5.81 13.47 15.12
CA PRO A 33 -5.77 14.10 16.43
C PRO A 33 -5.39 13.08 17.51
N ALA A 34 -4.51 13.46 18.45
CA ALA A 34 -4.05 12.56 19.53
C ALA A 34 -5.18 12.03 20.42
N GLN A 35 -6.31 12.74 20.46
CA GLN A 35 -7.53 12.36 21.18
C GLN A 35 -8.36 11.25 20.49
N ASP A 36 -8.16 11.01 19.20
CA ASP A 36 -8.88 9.97 18.45
C ASP A 36 -8.16 8.62 18.53
N LEU A 37 -8.13 8.06 19.75
CA LEU A 37 -7.51 6.77 20.03
C LEU A 37 -8.19 5.61 19.30
N LYS A 38 -9.50 5.74 19.02
CA LYS A 38 -10.28 4.70 18.35
C LYS A 38 -9.85 4.58 16.89
N SER A 39 -9.83 5.69 16.15
CA SER A 39 -9.36 5.68 14.77
C SER A 39 -7.88 5.30 14.69
N ARG A 40 -7.06 5.71 15.67
CA ARG A 40 -5.65 5.33 15.73
C ARG A 40 -5.46 3.82 15.84
N ALA A 41 -6.19 3.17 16.74
CA ALA A 41 -6.12 1.72 16.92
C ALA A 41 -6.54 0.95 15.64
N ILE A 42 -7.58 1.42 14.96
CA ILE A 42 -8.04 0.83 13.69
C ILE A 42 -6.96 0.98 12.60
N LEU A 43 -6.38 2.17 12.45
CA LEU A 43 -5.34 2.42 11.45
C LEU A 43 -4.04 1.68 11.77
N GLU A 44 -3.68 1.53 13.03
CA GLU A 44 -2.53 0.72 13.46
C GLU A 44 -2.74 -0.76 13.12
N GLN A 45 -3.92 -1.32 13.40
CA GLN A 45 -4.25 -2.69 13.01
C GLN A 45 -4.24 -2.89 11.49
N MET A 46 -4.90 -1.98 10.75
CA MET A 46 -4.93 -2.03 9.28
C MET A 46 -3.52 -1.97 8.70
N LYS A 47 -2.62 -1.17 9.28
CA LYS A 47 -1.23 -1.10 8.85
C LYS A 47 -0.51 -2.45 8.99
N GLU A 48 -0.75 -3.17 10.07
CA GLU A 48 -0.18 -4.50 10.29
C GLU A 48 -0.74 -5.53 9.31
N ASP A 49 -2.04 -5.50 9.07
CA ASP A 49 -2.72 -6.39 8.13
C ASP A 49 -2.17 -6.21 6.71
N GLU A 50 -2.07 -4.97 6.21
CA GLU A 50 -1.56 -4.71 4.85
C GLU A 50 -0.06 -4.98 4.72
N ALA A 51 0.73 -4.74 5.78
CA ALA A 51 2.15 -5.13 5.80
C ALA A 51 2.32 -6.66 5.70
N HIS A 52 1.42 -7.40 6.36
CA HIS A 52 1.36 -8.86 6.25
C HIS A 52 0.94 -9.29 4.84
N HIS A 53 -0.11 -8.69 4.26
CA HIS A 53 -0.54 -8.96 2.88
C HIS A 53 0.57 -8.73 1.86
N ALA A 54 1.31 -7.63 1.98
CA ALA A 54 2.47 -7.36 1.13
C ALA A 54 3.51 -8.49 1.21
N THR A 55 3.78 -8.96 2.43
CA THR A 55 4.73 -10.05 2.69
C THR A 55 4.23 -11.38 2.12
N VAL A 56 2.94 -11.69 2.28
CA VAL A 56 2.31 -12.89 1.73
C VAL A 56 2.37 -12.87 0.20
N ALA A 57 2.07 -11.74 -0.44
CA ALA A 57 2.11 -11.60 -1.88
C ALA A 57 3.52 -11.83 -2.45
N ILE A 58 4.57 -11.32 -1.77
CA ILE A 58 5.96 -11.62 -2.14
C ILE A 58 6.29 -13.10 -1.92
N LYS A 59 5.91 -13.68 -0.77
CA LYS A 59 6.15 -15.11 -0.46
C LYS A 59 5.41 -16.06 -1.42
N ALA A 60 4.25 -15.64 -1.92
CA ALA A 60 3.46 -16.37 -2.91
C ALA A 60 4.08 -16.34 -4.33
N GLY A 61 5.21 -15.67 -4.52
CA GLY A 61 5.93 -15.58 -5.79
C GLY A 61 5.83 -14.22 -6.47
N GLY A 62 5.29 -13.20 -5.78
CA GLY A 62 5.27 -11.82 -6.24
C GLY A 62 6.68 -11.31 -6.53
N VAL A 63 6.93 -10.89 -7.77
CA VAL A 63 8.20 -10.26 -8.15
C VAL A 63 8.11 -8.76 -7.96
N PRO A 64 9.15 -8.09 -7.42
CA PRO A 64 9.12 -6.65 -7.30
C PRO A 64 8.93 -5.99 -8.67
N LEU A 65 7.91 -5.13 -8.76
CA LEU A 65 7.63 -4.40 -9.99
C LEU A 65 8.86 -3.57 -10.44
N PRO A 66 9.05 -3.39 -11.76
CA PRO A 66 10.08 -2.52 -12.29
C PRO A 66 9.97 -1.11 -11.70
N LYS A 67 11.12 -0.48 -11.45
CA LYS A 67 11.20 0.87 -10.88
C LYS A 67 10.32 1.94 -11.58
N PRO A 68 10.18 1.96 -12.93
CA PRO A 68 9.30 2.91 -13.60
C PRO A 68 7.83 2.78 -13.19
N VAL A 69 7.34 1.54 -13.05
CA VAL A 69 5.95 1.25 -12.66
C VAL A 69 5.72 1.68 -11.21
N ARG A 70 6.66 1.33 -10.32
CA ARG A 70 6.62 1.75 -8.91
C ARG A 70 6.54 3.28 -8.76
N TRP A 71 7.30 4.01 -9.58
CA TRP A 71 7.32 5.46 -9.56
C TRP A 71 5.99 6.07 -10.02
N LEU A 72 5.41 5.53 -11.10
CA LEU A 72 4.07 5.90 -11.58
C LEU A 72 2.98 5.70 -10.51
N MET A 73 2.98 4.54 -9.85
CA MET A 73 2.02 4.27 -8.77
C MET A 73 2.20 5.23 -7.59
N GLY A 74 3.43 5.53 -7.20
CA GLY A 74 3.71 6.53 -6.16
C GLY A 74 3.22 7.94 -6.53
N GLY A 75 3.28 8.31 -7.82
CA GLY A 75 2.69 9.54 -8.34
C GLY A 75 1.17 9.59 -8.16
N MET A 76 0.47 8.50 -8.52
CA MET A 76 -0.98 8.36 -8.31
C MET A 76 -1.37 8.43 -6.83
N ALA A 77 -0.64 7.75 -5.95
CA ALA A 77 -0.89 7.80 -4.50
C ALA A 77 -0.76 9.24 -3.94
N LYS A 78 0.16 10.04 -4.50
CA LYS A 78 0.31 11.44 -4.14
C LYS A 78 -0.85 12.32 -4.62
N VAL A 79 -1.47 11.99 -5.75
CA VAL A 79 -2.68 12.67 -6.23
C VAL A 79 -3.85 12.35 -5.29
N MET A 80 -4.06 11.08 -4.95
CA MET A 80 -5.15 10.65 -4.06
C MET A 80 -5.07 11.29 -2.67
N THR A 81 -3.86 11.37 -2.11
CA THR A 81 -3.62 12.07 -0.82
C THR A 81 -3.86 13.57 -0.89
N GLN A 82 -3.57 14.22 -2.00
CA GLN A 82 -3.83 15.65 -2.16
C GLN A 82 -5.30 15.96 -2.39
N THR A 83 -6.02 15.12 -3.15
CA THR A 83 -7.46 15.30 -3.36
C THR A 83 -8.25 15.09 -2.08
N ALA A 84 -7.80 14.21 -1.17
CA ALA A 84 -8.43 14.03 0.15
C ALA A 84 -8.33 15.26 1.07
N PHE A 85 -7.46 16.24 0.78
CA PHE A 85 -7.43 17.53 1.49
C PHE A 85 -8.22 18.64 0.82
N TRP A 86 -8.58 18.44 -0.45
CA TRP A 86 -9.24 19.46 -1.26
C TRP A 86 -10.77 19.34 -1.26
N ILE A 87 -11.30 18.34 -0.56
CA ILE A 87 -12.72 18.14 -0.25
C ILE A 87 -12.87 18.26 1.26
#